data_AF-A0A9N8HW89-F1
#
_entry.id   AF-A0A9N8HW89-F1
#
_cell.length_a   1.000
_cell.length_b   1.000
_cell.length_c   1.000
_cell.angle_alpha   90.00
_cell.angle_beta   90.00
_cell.angle_gamma   90.00
#
_symmetry.space_group_name_H-M   'P 1'
#
loop_
_entity.id
_entity.type
_entity.pdbx_description
1 polymer ?
#
loop_
_entity_poly.entity_id
_entity_poly.type
_entity_poly.pdbx_seq_one_letter_code
_entity_poly.pdbx_strand_id
1 'polypeptide(L)'
;MMPKAPSTPQGVRKTRSAKPSKKAGLKPGGRLNTGSTNREVYFQVNLHDLDAYTQQVLEAERARRRLCFCRFLFLSLVVGLVSSGFWTFGDAKAHAGLLGAFGHNSSSLQGADNDDKDNDNDNDNDNDYQMTTCERHLNGNMSFHQLFQQVKNDPLDSKRCRPETDACVWQNPTVGKTRGISDGWNREFLYNKEQIDDWVHNKNYSLDVVLVGDSLVEHMEGKELGKEQTSLRRDHDVFDQLFNKSDGGALDGLALGIGGDRCANLLYRLTNGELTKAFNPKVWWIVVGTEDWEFGSTPAAILAGVIAIVNAIRSVHPDTQIVINSLLPHQVDDESIRQVNLMLGCYVYSESLREEPNHDQDRKLHFFNATEIFLKENKHGELVVNSGFMMRMPNGEESNPDAHGEFLWGKRIVESVQKITDNNNSGSRGSNHENRRSRRKLGGIGFLS
;
A
#
# COMPACT_ATOMS: atom_id res chain seq x y z
N MET A 1 -30.22 -61.38 -11.90
CA MET A 1 -30.78 -60.64 -13.06
C MET A 1 -29.99 -59.35 -13.22
N MET A 2 -29.08 -59.29 -14.19
CA MET A 2 -28.69 -58.05 -14.88
C MET A 2 -29.36 -58.09 -16.26
N PRO A 3 -29.66 -56.95 -16.91
CA PRO A 3 -28.72 -56.51 -17.96
C PRO A 3 -28.64 -55.00 -18.28
N LYS A 4 -27.44 -54.62 -18.74
CA LYS A 4 -27.07 -53.79 -19.93
C LYS A 4 -27.30 -52.28 -19.99
N ALA A 5 -26.19 -51.61 -20.35
CA ALA A 5 -26.04 -50.25 -20.86
C ALA A 5 -26.65 -50.04 -22.27
N PRO A 6 -26.78 -48.78 -22.74
CA PRO A 6 -26.88 -48.46 -24.15
C PRO A 6 -25.68 -47.65 -24.71
N SER A 7 -25.21 -48.19 -25.82
CA SER A 7 -24.47 -47.70 -27.00
C SER A 7 -24.30 -46.19 -27.31
N THR A 8 -23.08 -45.90 -27.77
CA THR A 8 -22.65 -44.86 -28.74
C THR A 8 -23.46 -44.80 -30.05
N PRO A 9 -23.43 -43.63 -30.74
CA PRO A 9 -23.42 -43.56 -32.19
C PRO A 9 -22.12 -42.96 -32.77
N GLN A 10 -21.53 -43.67 -33.75
CA GLN A 10 -20.76 -43.09 -34.87
C GLN A 10 -21.73 -42.21 -35.70
N GLY A 11 -21.42 -41.11 -36.37
CA GLY A 11 -20.23 -40.63 -37.05
C GLY A 11 -20.74 -39.91 -38.32
N VAL A 12 -20.46 -38.62 -38.49
CA VAL A 12 -20.61 -37.92 -39.79
C VAL A 12 -19.37 -37.03 -39.99
N ARG A 13 -18.91 -37.01 -41.24
CA ARG A 13 -17.58 -36.64 -41.72
C ARG A 13 -17.63 -35.32 -42.50
N LYS A 14 -16.48 -34.65 -42.58
CA LYS A 14 -16.03 -33.56 -43.51
C LYS A 14 -16.34 -32.14 -42.99
N THR A 15 -15.45 -31.14 -43.05
CA THR A 15 -14.39 -30.82 -44.03
C THR A 15 -13.20 -30.07 -43.42
N ARG A 16 -12.02 -30.23 -44.05
CA ARG A 16 -10.80 -29.42 -43.90
C ARG A 16 -10.95 -28.05 -44.59
N SER A 17 -10.41 -27.00 -43.98
CA SER A 17 -9.70 -25.85 -44.60
C SER A 17 -9.16 -24.97 -43.46
N ALA A 18 -8.09 -24.19 -43.53
CA ALA A 18 -6.84 -24.19 -44.27
C ALA A 18 -5.91 -23.26 -43.44
N LYS A 19 -4.61 -23.58 -43.35
CA LYS A 19 -3.60 -22.61 -42.90
C LYS A 19 -3.52 -21.44 -43.90
N PRO A 20 -2.98 -20.30 -43.46
CA PRO A 20 -1.92 -19.68 -44.24
C PRO A 20 -0.65 -19.49 -43.41
N SER A 21 0.43 -19.38 -44.17
CA SER A 21 1.81 -19.49 -43.76
C SER A 21 2.59 -18.22 -44.14
N LYS A 22 3.63 -17.93 -43.33
CA LYS A 22 4.95 -17.37 -43.71
C LYS A 22 5.12 -15.85 -43.97
N LYS A 23 5.97 -15.30 -43.09
CA LYS A 23 7.27 -14.60 -43.32
C LYS A 23 7.32 -13.19 -43.91
N ALA A 24 7.87 -12.28 -43.10
CA ALA A 24 9.03 -11.40 -43.37
C ALA A 24 9.64 -11.04 -41.99
N GLY A 25 10.94 -11.04 -41.68
CA GLY A 25 12.16 -11.05 -42.48
C GLY A 25 12.83 -9.67 -42.43
N LEU A 26 13.60 -9.34 -41.38
CA LEU A 26 14.66 -8.31 -41.41
C LEU A 26 15.68 -8.53 -40.26
N LYS A 27 16.96 -8.43 -40.62
CA LYS A 27 18.17 -8.76 -39.85
C LYS A 27 18.66 -7.59 -38.96
N PRO A 28 19.56 -7.83 -37.98
CA PRO A 28 20.14 -6.81 -37.13
C PRO A 28 21.42 -6.21 -37.73
N GLY A 29 21.67 -4.92 -37.50
CA GLY A 29 22.92 -4.27 -37.85
C GLY A 29 22.94 -2.79 -37.47
N GLY A 30 23.71 -2.45 -36.43
CA GLY A 30 23.97 -1.07 -36.01
C GLY A 30 24.78 -1.02 -34.73
N ARG A 31 26.11 -1.03 -34.87
CA ARG A 31 27.09 -0.79 -33.80
C ARG A 31 27.65 0.62 -34.02
N LEU A 32 27.76 1.43 -32.97
CA LEU A 32 28.55 2.67 -32.76
C LEU A 32 27.86 3.41 -31.58
N ASN A 33 28.50 4.03 -30.59
CA ASN A 33 29.88 4.21 -30.22
C ASN A 33 29.90 4.64 -28.74
N THR A 34 30.98 4.35 -28.02
CA THR A 34 31.23 4.76 -26.64
C THR A 34 31.48 6.25 -26.52
N GLY A 35 30.85 6.92 -25.55
CA GLY A 35 31.17 8.29 -25.15
C GLY A 35 30.42 8.69 -23.87
N SER A 36 31.17 8.90 -22.79
CA SER A 36 30.68 9.38 -21.50
C SER A 36 30.07 10.78 -21.60
N THR A 37 28.96 11.03 -20.91
CA THR A 37 28.77 12.20 -20.03
C THR A 37 27.43 12.08 -19.28
N ASN A 38 27.48 12.22 -17.95
CA ASN A 38 26.30 12.41 -17.09
C ASN A 38 25.45 13.58 -17.59
N ARG A 39 24.16 13.35 -17.82
CA ARG A 39 23.11 14.38 -17.81
C ARG A 39 21.74 13.74 -17.56
N GLU A 40 21.10 14.25 -16.51
CA GLU A 40 19.69 14.19 -16.11
C GLU A 40 18.71 13.52 -17.09
N VAL A 41 18.07 12.44 -16.64
CA VAL A 41 16.92 11.84 -17.33
C VAL A 41 15.65 12.37 -16.67
N TYR A 42 15.13 13.48 -17.20
CA TYR A 42 13.71 13.82 -17.03
C TYR A 42 12.90 12.90 -17.95
N PHE A 43 12.04 12.07 -17.37
CA PHE A 43 11.09 11.27 -18.14
C PHE A 43 10.02 12.19 -18.74
N GLN A 44 10.03 12.35 -20.07
CA GLN A 44 8.89 12.89 -20.81
C GLN A 44 7.77 11.86 -20.80
N VAL A 45 6.65 12.19 -20.14
CA VAL A 45 5.37 11.48 -20.34
C VAL A 45 4.96 11.69 -21.80
N ASN A 46 4.74 10.59 -22.52
CA ASN A 46 4.29 10.62 -23.91
C ASN A 46 2.86 11.18 -23.97
N LEU A 47 2.73 12.44 -24.43
CA LEU A 47 1.45 13.15 -24.57
C LEU A 47 0.43 12.38 -25.42
N HIS A 48 0.89 11.51 -26.31
CA HIS A 48 0.02 10.70 -27.17
C HIS A 48 -0.76 9.61 -26.39
N ASP A 49 -0.23 9.15 -25.26
CA ASP A 49 -0.89 8.16 -24.39
C ASP A 49 -1.92 8.82 -23.46
N LEU A 50 -1.70 10.10 -23.10
CA LEU A 50 -2.64 10.89 -22.30
C LEU A 50 -3.89 11.27 -23.11
N ASP A 51 -3.73 11.64 -24.39
CA ASP A 51 -4.86 11.96 -25.27
C ASP A 51 -5.71 10.73 -25.58
N ALA A 52 -5.09 9.56 -25.80
CA ALA A 52 -5.80 8.31 -26.03
C ALA A 52 -6.66 7.89 -24.81
N TYR A 53 -6.10 8.01 -23.61
CA TYR A 53 -6.82 7.74 -22.35
C TYR A 53 -7.96 8.76 -22.13
N THR A 54 -7.71 10.04 -22.37
CA THR A 54 -8.71 11.10 -22.22
C THR A 54 -9.92 10.89 -23.15
N GLN A 55 -9.69 10.48 -24.40
CA GLN A 55 -10.78 10.17 -25.33
C GLN A 55 -11.59 8.94 -24.89
N GLN A 56 -10.93 7.91 -24.38
CA GLN A 56 -11.60 6.69 -23.90
C GLN A 56 -12.51 6.96 -22.68
N VAL A 57 -12.05 7.79 -21.75
CA VAL A 57 -12.84 8.22 -20.58
C VAL A 57 -14.04 9.08 -21.01
N LEU A 58 -13.83 10.02 -21.94
CA LEU A 58 -14.90 10.89 -22.45
C LEU A 58 -15.98 10.11 -23.21
N GLU A 59 -15.62 9.07 -23.95
CA GLU A 59 -16.58 8.19 -24.63
C GLU A 59 -17.41 7.36 -23.64
N ALA A 60 -16.77 6.83 -22.60
CA ALA A 60 -17.43 6.11 -21.52
C ALA A 60 -18.41 7.01 -20.73
N GLU A 61 -18.04 8.27 -20.48
CA GLU A 61 -18.94 9.23 -19.84
C GLU A 61 -20.13 9.63 -20.73
N ARG A 62 -19.92 9.83 -22.04
CA ARG A 62 -21.02 10.12 -22.99
C ARG A 62 -22.02 8.96 -23.07
N ALA A 63 -21.55 7.71 -23.00
CA ALA A 63 -22.41 6.54 -22.93
C ALA A 63 -23.24 6.49 -21.62
N ARG A 64 -22.64 6.82 -20.47
CA ARG A 64 -23.34 6.90 -19.17
C ARG A 64 -24.37 8.03 -19.11
N ARG A 65 -24.09 9.20 -19.71
CA ARG A 65 -25.06 10.32 -19.79
C ARG A 65 -26.26 9.99 -20.66
N ARG A 66 -26.08 9.24 -21.75
CA ARG A 66 -27.20 8.72 -22.57
C ARG A 66 -28.09 7.74 -21.79
N LEU A 67 -27.49 6.87 -20.97
CA LEU A 67 -28.23 5.94 -20.12
C LEU A 67 -29.00 6.66 -18.99
N CYS A 68 -28.41 7.70 -18.39
CA CYS A 68 -29.08 8.50 -17.36
C CYS A 68 -30.21 9.36 -17.93
N PHE A 69 -30.06 9.92 -19.13
CA PHE A 69 -31.13 10.71 -19.77
C PHE A 69 -32.35 9.84 -20.11
N CYS A 70 -32.14 8.59 -20.56
CA CYS A 70 -33.22 7.63 -20.76
C CYS A 70 -33.91 7.22 -19.45
N ARG A 71 -33.17 7.11 -18.33
CA ARG A 71 -33.74 6.85 -17.00
C ARG A 71 -34.51 8.03 -16.43
N PHE A 72 -34.05 9.26 -16.67
CA PHE A 72 -34.71 10.48 -16.22
C PHE A 72 -36.06 10.70 -16.92
N LEU A 73 -36.11 10.46 -18.24
CA LEU A 73 -37.38 10.49 -19.00
C LEU A 73 -38.38 9.43 -18.52
N PHE A 74 -37.90 8.27 -18.06
CA PHE A 74 -38.76 7.21 -17.51
C PHE A 74 -39.32 7.57 -16.12
N LEU A 75 -38.52 8.20 -15.25
CA LEU A 75 -38.97 8.66 -13.93
C LEU A 75 -39.93 9.85 -14.01
N SER A 76 -39.72 10.79 -14.94
CA SER A 76 -40.64 11.92 -15.14
C SER A 76 -42.04 11.48 -15.61
N LEU A 77 -42.14 10.36 -16.33
CA LEU A 77 -43.41 9.78 -16.78
C LEU A 77 -44.17 9.09 -15.64
N VAL A 78 -43.46 8.58 -14.62
CA VAL A 78 -44.05 7.93 -13.44
C VAL A 78 -44.50 8.96 -12.38
N VAL A 79 -43.76 10.06 -12.22
CA VAL A 79 -44.11 11.12 -11.24
C VAL A 79 -45.28 11.98 -11.73
N GLY A 80 -45.49 12.12 -13.05
CA GLY A 80 -46.63 12.84 -13.62
C GLY A 80 -48.02 12.24 -13.34
N LEU A 81 -48.10 11.00 -12.83
CA LEU A 81 -49.37 10.32 -12.54
C LEU A 81 -49.80 10.38 -11.06
N VAL A 82 -49.00 10.94 -10.15
CA VAL A 82 -49.27 10.87 -8.70
C VAL A 82 -49.59 12.23 -8.05
N SER A 83 -49.43 13.36 -8.74
CA SER A 83 -49.67 14.68 -8.14
C SER A 83 -50.85 15.43 -8.79
N SER A 84 -52.06 14.93 -8.57
CA SER A 84 -53.30 15.71 -8.68
C SER A 84 -54.08 15.62 -7.36
N GLY A 85 -53.84 16.58 -6.47
CA GLY A 85 -54.54 16.61 -5.18
C GLY A 85 -54.02 17.66 -4.20
N PHE A 86 -54.45 18.91 -4.39
CA PHE A 86 -54.85 19.90 -3.36
C PHE A 86 -53.99 20.18 -2.11
N TRP A 87 -53.86 21.41 -1.60
CA TRP A 87 -54.12 22.82 -1.98
C TRP A 87 -53.59 23.61 -0.76
N THR A 88 -52.74 24.63 -0.99
CA THR A 88 -52.71 26.00 -0.36
C THR A 88 -52.75 26.21 1.18
N PHE A 89 -52.41 27.33 1.81
CA PHE A 89 -52.15 28.77 1.49
C PHE A 89 -51.46 29.37 2.75
N GLY A 90 -50.71 30.48 2.65
CA GLY A 90 -50.52 31.37 3.82
C GLY A 90 -49.20 32.13 4.00
N ASP A 91 -48.90 33.04 3.07
CA ASP A 91 -48.23 34.36 3.17
C ASP A 91 -47.39 34.82 4.39
N ALA A 92 -46.15 35.21 4.05
CA ALA A 92 -45.50 36.54 4.19
C ALA A 92 -45.52 37.34 5.52
N LYS A 93 -44.34 37.74 6.00
CA LYS A 93 -43.79 39.13 5.88
C LYS A 93 -42.41 39.30 6.52
N ALA A 94 -41.77 40.39 6.10
CA ALA A 94 -40.36 40.71 6.15
C ALA A 94 -39.91 41.63 7.31
N HIS A 95 -38.58 41.81 7.36
CA HIS A 95 -37.78 43.02 7.67
C HIS A 95 -36.93 43.07 8.97
N ALA A 96 -35.61 43.04 8.72
CA ALA A 96 -34.60 44.10 8.95
C ALA A 96 -33.96 44.35 10.33
N GLY A 97 -32.61 44.49 10.28
CA GLY A 97 -31.83 45.46 11.06
C GLY A 97 -30.84 44.83 12.06
N LEU A 98 -29.58 44.60 11.70
CA LEU A 98 -28.39 45.48 11.78
C LEU A 98 -27.71 45.61 13.18
N LEU A 99 -26.41 45.28 13.17
CA LEU A 99 -25.25 45.92 13.84
C LEU A 99 -24.64 45.33 15.13
N GLY A 100 -23.34 45.04 14.97
CA GLY A 100 -22.25 45.35 15.90
C GLY A 100 -21.97 44.28 16.95
N ALA A 101 -20.74 43.93 17.33
CA ALA A 101 -19.41 44.32 16.90
C ALA A 101 -18.42 43.33 17.56
N PHE A 102 -17.21 43.31 17.02
CA PHE A 102 -15.99 42.63 17.46
C PHE A 102 -15.66 42.70 18.96
N GLY A 103 -14.93 41.68 19.44
CA GLY A 103 -14.16 41.72 20.69
C GLY A 103 -13.30 40.48 20.92
N HIS A 104 -12.02 40.57 20.54
CA HIS A 104 -10.92 39.65 20.83
C HIS A 104 -10.50 39.66 22.32
N ASN A 105 -9.97 38.52 22.81
CA ASN A 105 -8.68 38.36 23.54
C ASN A 105 -8.59 36.90 24.01
N SER A 106 -7.62 36.05 23.62
CA SER A 106 -6.16 36.03 23.78
C SER A 106 -5.64 35.77 25.22
N SER A 107 -5.05 34.57 25.35
CA SER A 107 -3.79 34.19 26.05
C SER A 107 -3.60 34.40 27.55
N SER A 108 -3.15 33.34 28.24
CA SER A 108 -1.85 33.36 28.94
C SER A 108 -1.30 31.96 29.23
N LEU A 109 -0.03 31.80 28.86
CA LEU A 109 0.94 30.76 29.26
C LEU A 109 1.55 31.16 30.61
N GLN A 110 1.92 30.17 31.42
CA GLN A 110 3.08 30.24 32.31
C GLN A 110 3.54 28.83 32.70
N GLY A 111 4.84 28.57 32.50
CA GLY A 111 5.50 27.34 32.93
C GLY A 111 6.09 27.45 34.33
N ALA A 112 6.60 26.32 34.83
CA ALA A 112 7.67 26.26 35.80
C ALA A 112 8.27 24.84 35.80
N ASP A 113 9.60 24.82 35.88
CA ASP A 113 10.51 23.69 35.98
C ASP A 113 10.21 22.76 37.17
N ASN A 114 10.70 21.51 37.09
CA ASN A 114 11.58 20.95 38.12
C ASN A 114 12.28 19.68 37.61
N ASP A 115 13.59 19.70 37.82
CA ASP A 115 14.49 18.55 37.87
C ASP A 115 13.93 17.44 38.77
N ASP A 116 14.09 16.18 38.37
CA ASP A 116 14.52 15.15 39.32
C ASP A 116 15.25 14.03 38.59
N LYS A 117 16.46 13.78 39.09
CA LYS A 117 17.30 12.63 38.78
C LYS A 117 16.74 11.46 39.57
N ASP A 118 16.56 10.31 38.94
CA ASP A 118 16.78 9.04 39.62
C ASP A 118 17.33 8.00 38.65
N ASN A 119 18.48 7.47 39.08
CA ASN A 119 19.13 6.27 38.58
C ASN A 119 18.18 5.08 38.79
N ASP A 120 18.01 4.24 37.77
CA ASP A 120 17.91 2.81 38.02
C ASP A 120 18.63 2.02 36.92
N ASN A 121 19.39 1.03 37.39
CA ASN A 121 20.28 0.17 36.63
C ASN A 121 19.49 -0.81 35.76
N ASP A 122 19.61 -0.71 34.44
CA ASP A 122 19.40 -1.85 33.55
C ASP A 122 20.73 -2.22 32.89
N ASN A 123 21.34 -3.27 33.43
CA ASN A 123 22.41 -4.03 32.78
C ASN A 123 21.78 -4.88 31.66
N ASP A 124 21.68 -4.31 30.47
CA ASP A 124 21.66 -5.08 29.23
C ASP A 124 22.83 -4.59 28.35
N ASN A 125 23.50 -5.54 27.69
CA ASN A 125 24.72 -5.30 26.90
C ASN A 125 24.48 -4.33 25.72
N ASP A 126 24.52 -3.03 25.97
CA ASP A 126 24.39 -1.94 24.98
C ASP A 126 25.77 -1.43 24.50
N ASN A 127 26.79 -2.29 24.55
CA ASN A 127 28.13 -1.96 24.04
C ASN A 127 28.18 -2.23 22.52
N ASP A 128 27.94 -1.15 21.76
CA ASP A 128 28.22 -0.93 20.32
C ASP A 128 27.00 -0.57 19.43
N TYR A 129 25.96 0.06 19.99
CA TYR A 129 24.93 0.69 19.15
C TYR A 129 25.37 2.10 18.70
N GLN A 130 25.83 2.24 17.46
CA GLN A 130 26.08 3.56 16.86
C GLN A 130 24.80 4.16 16.28
N MET A 131 24.20 5.10 17.02
CA MET A 131 23.04 5.87 16.56
C MET A 131 23.34 6.68 15.29
N THR A 132 22.42 6.62 14.33
CA THR A 132 22.49 7.47 13.14
C THR A 132 22.20 8.93 13.49
N THR A 133 22.66 9.87 12.65
CA THR A 133 22.31 11.30 12.79
C THR A 133 20.79 11.50 12.70
N CYS A 134 20.12 10.66 11.92
CA CYS A 134 18.68 10.70 11.74
C CYS A 134 17.94 10.30 13.03
N GLU A 135 18.36 9.22 13.69
CA GLU A 135 17.82 8.79 15.00
C GLU A 135 18.03 9.87 16.07
N ARG A 136 19.23 10.46 16.12
CA ARG A 136 19.53 11.54 17.08
C ARG A 136 18.60 12.74 16.92
N HIS A 137 18.35 13.15 15.69
CA HIS A 137 17.55 14.34 15.41
C HIS A 137 16.04 14.11 15.61
N LEU A 138 15.52 12.98 15.15
CA LEU A 138 14.07 12.71 15.17
C LEU A 138 13.57 12.12 16.49
N ASN A 139 14.44 11.47 17.27
CA ASN A 139 14.05 10.70 18.44
C ASN A 139 14.76 11.15 19.73
N GLY A 140 15.16 12.42 19.82
CA GLY A 140 15.70 12.99 21.07
C GLY A 140 16.91 12.24 21.64
N ASN A 141 17.85 11.81 20.79
CA ASN A 141 18.99 10.96 21.17
C ASN A 141 18.62 9.58 21.75
N MET A 142 17.46 9.04 21.37
CA MET A 142 17.09 7.66 21.62
C MET A 142 17.17 6.81 20.34
N SER A 143 17.65 5.57 20.45
CA SER A 143 17.64 4.63 19.34
C SER A 143 16.22 4.17 18.98
N PHE A 144 15.97 3.71 17.75
CA PHE A 144 14.67 3.11 17.44
C PHE A 144 14.40 1.81 18.23
N HIS A 145 15.46 1.11 18.63
CA HIS A 145 15.35 -0.03 19.55
C HIS A 145 14.84 0.42 20.92
N GLN A 146 15.46 1.45 21.51
CA GLN A 146 15.06 2.01 22.80
C GLN A 146 13.64 2.60 22.73
N LEU A 147 13.27 3.31 21.66
CA LEU A 147 11.89 3.80 21.48
C LEU A 147 10.90 2.65 21.42
N PHE A 148 11.23 1.57 20.70
CA PHE A 148 10.38 0.39 20.64
C PHE A 148 10.19 -0.24 22.02
N GLN A 149 11.27 -0.43 22.80
CA GLN A 149 11.16 -0.95 24.17
C GLN A 149 10.39 -0.01 25.09
N GLN A 150 10.60 1.30 24.95
CA GLN A 150 9.87 2.30 25.73
C GLN A 150 8.37 2.19 25.47
N VAL A 151 7.92 2.26 24.20
CA VAL A 151 6.49 2.14 23.85
C VAL A 151 5.92 0.78 24.25
N LYS A 152 6.71 -0.29 24.17
CA LYS A 152 6.28 -1.62 24.58
C LYS A 152 6.04 -1.72 26.09
N ASN A 153 6.93 -1.14 26.89
CA ASN A 153 6.92 -1.27 28.36
C ASN A 153 6.06 -0.21 29.05
N ASP A 154 6.16 1.05 28.60
CA ASP A 154 5.29 2.15 28.98
C ASP A 154 4.67 2.70 27.69
N PRO A 155 3.48 2.23 27.33
CA PRO A 155 2.81 2.72 26.16
C PRO A 155 2.62 4.23 26.31
N LEU A 156 3.43 5.02 25.59
CA LEU A 156 3.64 6.48 25.74
C LEU A 156 2.34 7.31 25.76
N ASP A 157 1.23 6.70 25.37
CA ASP A 157 -0.10 7.30 25.24
C ASP A 157 -1.13 6.70 26.22
N SER A 158 -0.70 5.95 27.24
CA SER A 158 -1.57 5.37 28.29
C SER A 158 -2.41 6.42 29.05
N LYS A 159 -2.08 7.71 28.91
CA LYS A 159 -2.76 8.85 29.51
C LYS A 159 -3.57 9.72 28.53
N ARG A 160 -3.57 9.44 27.22
CA ARG A 160 -4.31 10.24 26.22
C ARG A 160 -5.70 9.65 25.97
N CYS A 161 -6.63 9.92 26.89
CA CYS A 161 -8.05 9.64 26.67
C CYS A 161 -8.70 10.83 25.97
N ARG A 162 -9.70 10.61 25.10
CA ARG A 162 -10.44 11.72 24.48
C ARG A 162 -11.12 12.54 25.60
N PRO A 163 -10.82 13.84 25.76
CA PRO A 163 -11.38 14.64 26.85
C PRO A 163 -12.90 14.70 26.83
N GLU A 164 -13.50 14.50 25.66
CA GLU A 164 -14.94 14.65 25.42
C GLU A 164 -15.75 13.38 25.75
N THR A 165 -15.10 12.21 25.81
CA THR A 165 -15.82 10.93 25.94
C THR A 165 -15.36 10.07 27.12
N ASP A 166 -14.30 10.47 27.84
CA ASP A 166 -13.61 9.66 28.87
C ASP A 166 -13.23 8.24 28.42
N ALA A 167 -13.33 7.96 27.12
CA ALA A 167 -13.02 6.67 26.54
C ALA A 167 -11.53 6.62 26.22
N CYS A 168 -10.79 5.86 27.01
CA CYS A 168 -9.42 5.49 26.69
C CYS A 168 -9.46 4.40 25.60
N VAL A 169 -9.54 4.82 24.33
CA VAL A 169 -9.61 3.94 23.14
C VAL A 169 -8.21 3.50 22.67
N TRP A 170 -7.18 3.92 23.41
CA TRP A 170 -5.79 3.67 23.06
C TRP A 170 -5.42 2.18 23.27
N GLN A 171 -4.71 1.61 22.30
CA GLN A 171 -4.28 0.22 22.30
C GLN A 171 -2.76 0.21 22.17
N ASN A 172 -2.07 -0.66 22.93
CA ASN A 172 -0.63 -0.83 22.75
C ASN A 172 -0.37 -1.32 21.32
N PRO A 173 0.28 -0.51 20.46
CA PRO A 173 0.44 -0.84 19.04
C PRO A 173 1.41 -2.00 18.83
N THR A 174 2.20 -2.35 19.86
CA THR A 174 3.17 -3.46 19.83
C THR A 174 2.58 -4.80 20.26
N VAL A 175 1.30 -4.83 20.67
CA VAL A 175 0.61 -6.05 21.13
C VAL A 175 -0.59 -6.31 20.23
N GLY A 176 -0.59 -7.48 19.60
CA GLY A 176 -1.68 -7.91 18.73
C GLY A 176 -3.04 -7.88 19.45
N LYS A 177 -4.01 -7.16 18.90
CA LYS A 177 -5.36 -7.04 19.46
C LYS A 177 -6.43 -7.26 18.39
N THR A 178 -7.37 -8.17 18.67
CA THR A 178 -8.58 -8.35 17.85
C THR A 178 -9.55 -7.18 18.03
N ARG A 179 -10.36 -6.89 17.00
CA ARG A 179 -11.52 -5.98 17.10
C ARG A 179 -12.78 -6.64 17.68
N GLY A 180 -12.67 -7.89 18.14
CA GLY A 180 -13.77 -8.63 18.75
C GLY A 180 -14.77 -9.16 17.72
N ILE A 181 -16.00 -9.48 18.15
CA ILE A 181 -17.07 -10.03 17.31
C ILE A 181 -17.76 -8.91 16.49
N SER A 182 -17.00 -8.09 15.76
CA SER A 182 -17.64 -7.32 14.70
C SER A 182 -17.77 -8.23 13.48
N ASP A 183 -19.00 -8.39 12.99
CA ASP A 183 -19.30 -9.32 11.89
C ASP A 183 -18.49 -8.98 10.63
N GLY A 184 -18.15 -7.71 10.42
CA GLY A 184 -17.38 -7.25 9.27
C GLY A 184 -15.92 -7.64 9.32
N TRP A 185 -15.24 -7.27 10.39
CA TRP A 185 -13.81 -7.54 10.53
C TRP A 185 -13.51 -9.04 10.55
N ASN A 186 -14.31 -9.84 11.28
CA ASN A 186 -14.08 -11.29 11.30
C ASN A 186 -14.39 -11.95 9.97
N ARG A 187 -15.38 -11.45 9.22
CA ARG A 187 -15.68 -11.98 7.88
C ARG A 187 -14.49 -11.76 6.96
N GLU A 188 -13.93 -10.55 6.92
CA GLU A 188 -12.77 -10.28 6.05
C GLU A 188 -11.52 -11.00 6.54
N PHE A 189 -11.29 -11.09 7.85
CA PHE A 189 -10.17 -11.85 8.39
C PHE A 189 -10.24 -13.34 8.02
N LEU A 190 -11.43 -13.95 8.07
CA LEU A 190 -11.61 -15.34 7.64
C LEU A 190 -11.46 -15.49 6.12
N TYR A 191 -11.96 -14.52 5.34
CA TYR A 191 -11.80 -14.50 3.89
C TYR A 191 -10.33 -14.39 3.49
N ASN A 192 -9.54 -13.49 4.10
CA ASN A 192 -8.10 -13.37 3.89
C ASN A 192 -7.37 -14.71 4.12
N LYS A 193 -7.74 -15.43 5.18
CA LYS A 193 -7.18 -16.76 5.45
C LYS A 193 -7.56 -17.78 4.39
N GLU A 194 -8.80 -17.75 3.89
CA GLU A 194 -9.22 -18.61 2.78
C GLU A 194 -8.43 -18.32 1.50
N GLN A 195 -8.17 -17.05 1.19
CA GLN A 195 -7.34 -16.68 0.03
C GLN A 195 -5.90 -17.22 0.17
N ILE A 196 -5.32 -17.10 1.36
CA ILE A 196 -4.00 -17.66 1.67
C ILE A 196 -4.00 -19.18 1.53
N ASP A 197 -5.00 -19.85 2.09
CA ASP A 197 -5.12 -21.30 2.05
C ASP A 197 -5.31 -21.80 0.61
N ASP A 198 -6.12 -21.14 -0.22
CA ASP A 198 -6.22 -21.43 -1.66
C ASP A 198 -4.87 -21.27 -2.34
N TRP A 199 -4.16 -20.19 -2.05
CA TRP A 199 -2.86 -19.94 -2.67
C TRP A 199 -1.84 -21.02 -2.30
N VAL A 200 -1.72 -21.34 -1.02
CA VAL A 200 -0.76 -22.32 -0.51
C VAL A 200 -1.03 -23.74 -1.03
N HIS A 201 -2.30 -24.14 -1.15
CA HIS A 201 -2.65 -25.51 -1.50
C HIS A 201 -2.91 -25.73 -2.99
N ASN A 202 -3.40 -24.71 -3.71
CA ASN A 202 -3.85 -24.85 -5.09
C ASN A 202 -2.95 -24.12 -6.09
N LYS A 203 -2.05 -23.22 -5.65
CA LYS A 203 -1.08 -22.53 -6.52
C LYS A 203 0.33 -23.03 -6.25
N ASN A 204 1.05 -23.39 -7.30
CA ASN A 204 2.39 -23.97 -7.19
C ASN A 204 3.51 -22.93 -7.39
N TYR A 205 3.25 -21.67 -7.04
CA TYR A 205 4.21 -20.57 -7.16
C TYR A 205 3.99 -19.52 -6.08
N SER A 206 5.06 -18.82 -5.70
CA SER A 206 5.01 -17.69 -4.78
C SER A 206 4.41 -16.46 -5.45
N LEU A 207 3.57 -15.72 -4.73
CA LEU A 207 3.18 -14.35 -5.08
C LEU A 207 4.41 -13.45 -5.22
N ASP A 208 4.32 -12.45 -6.09
CA ASP A 208 5.33 -11.41 -6.20
C ASP A 208 5.22 -10.40 -5.05
N VAL A 209 4.00 -10.09 -4.62
CA VAL A 209 3.73 -9.16 -3.52
C VAL A 209 2.47 -9.53 -2.77
N VAL A 210 2.48 -9.36 -1.45
CA VAL A 210 1.27 -9.37 -0.63
C VAL A 210 1.18 -8.01 0.04
N LEU A 211 0.08 -7.30 -0.19
CA LEU A 211 -0.22 -6.04 0.47
C LEU A 211 -1.03 -6.35 1.72
N VAL A 212 -0.61 -5.83 2.87
CA VAL A 212 -1.30 -5.98 4.15
C VAL A 212 -1.55 -4.61 4.75
N GLY A 213 -2.73 -4.40 5.33
CA GLY A 213 -3.05 -3.07 5.80
C GLY A 213 -4.45 -2.85 6.31
N ASP A 214 -4.83 -1.58 6.27
CA ASP A 214 -6.13 -1.04 6.65
C ASP A 214 -7.10 -0.96 5.46
N SER A 215 -8.03 0.01 5.51
CA SER A 215 -9.03 0.27 4.46
C SER A 215 -8.38 0.58 3.11
N LEU A 216 -7.21 1.22 3.08
CA LEU A 216 -6.53 1.54 1.82
C LEU A 216 -6.19 0.28 1.01
N VAL A 217 -5.86 -0.82 1.69
CA VAL A 217 -5.58 -2.10 1.03
C VAL A 217 -6.87 -2.87 0.76
N GLU A 218 -7.86 -2.80 1.65
CA GLU A 218 -9.15 -3.48 1.42
C GLU A 218 -9.91 -2.87 0.23
N HIS A 219 -9.79 -1.57 0.01
CA HIS A 219 -10.44 -0.87 -1.10
C HIS A 219 -9.89 -1.33 -2.45
N MET A 220 -8.63 -1.77 -2.52
CA MET A 220 -8.07 -2.41 -3.72
C MET A 220 -8.80 -3.71 -4.08
N GLU A 221 -9.40 -4.41 -3.11
CA GLU A 221 -10.25 -5.58 -3.34
C GLU A 221 -11.71 -5.19 -3.64
N GLY A 222 -12.03 -3.89 -3.73
CA GLY A 222 -13.38 -3.41 -3.94
C GLY A 222 -14.30 -3.60 -2.72
N LYS A 223 -13.75 -3.84 -1.53
CA LYS A 223 -14.49 -4.20 -0.32
C LYS A 223 -14.35 -3.16 0.78
N GLU A 224 -15.29 -3.20 1.72
CA GLU A 224 -15.20 -2.52 3.02
C GLU A 224 -15.80 -3.44 4.09
N LEU A 225 -14.98 -3.77 5.09
CA LEU A 225 -15.29 -4.74 6.15
C LEU A 225 -15.89 -6.04 5.60
N GLY A 226 -15.30 -6.58 4.53
CA GLY A 226 -15.67 -7.81 3.83
C GLY A 226 -17.00 -7.78 3.11
N LYS A 227 -17.44 -6.59 2.69
CA LYS A 227 -18.57 -6.42 1.78
C LYS A 227 -18.12 -5.71 0.53
N GLU A 228 -18.45 -6.29 -0.62
CA GLU A 228 -18.32 -5.65 -1.93
C GLU A 228 -19.02 -4.29 -1.94
N GLN A 229 -18.30 -3.27 -2.39
CA GLN A 229 -18.81 -1.91 -2.53
C GLN A 229 -18.85 -1.54 -4.01
N THR A 230 -20.03 -1.18 -4.51
CA THR A 230 -20.18 -0.76 -5.92
C THR A 230 -19.31 0.46 -6.24
N SER A 231 -19.07 1.35 -5.27
CA SER A 231 -18.20 2.52 -5.41
C SER A 231 -16.71 2.19 -5.49
N LEU A 232 -16.29 1.01 -5.02
CA LEU A 232 -14.89 0.55 -4.99
C LEU A 232 -14.60 -0.49 -6.09
N ARG A 233 -15.60 -0.89 -6.89
CA ARG A 233 -15.36 -1.79 -8.02
C ARG A 233 -14.30 -1.27 -8.99
N ARG A 234 -14.25 0.06 -9.15
CA ARG A 234 -13.22 0.76 -9.93
C ARG A 234 -11.80 0.51 -9.41
N ASP A 235 -11.63 0.29 -8.12
CA ASP A 235 -10.33 0.08 -7.47
C ASP A 235 -9.91 -1.38 -7.61
N HIS A 236 -10.85 -2.31 -7.47
CA HIS A 236 -10.66 -3.72 -7.85
C HIS A 236 -10.26 -3.89 -9.31
N ASP A 237 -10.91 -3.19 -10.24
CA ASP A 237 -10.57 -3.29 -11.66
C ASP A 237 -9.13 -2.78 -11.93
N VAL A 238 -8.66 -1.76 -11.19
CA VAL A 238 -7.28 -1.27 -11.24
C VAL A 238 -6.31 -2.28 -10.64
N PHE A 239 -6.66 -2.88 -9.50
CA PHE A 239 -5.84 -3.89 -8.86
C PHE A 239 -5.64 -5.10 -9.78
N ASP A 240 -6.71 -5.65 -10.35
CA ASP A 240 -6.64 -6.74 -11.34
C ASP A 240 -5.74 -6.38 -12.53
N GLN A 241 -5.89 -5.16 -13.05
CA GLN A 241 -5.10 -4.69 -14.20
C GLN A 241 -3.59 -4.71 -13.91
N LEU A 242 -3.17 -4.52 -12.66
CA LEU A 242 -1.76 -4.37 -12.29
C LEU A 242 -1.16 -5.62 -11.64
N PHE A 243 -1.95 -6.34 -10.84
CA PHE A 243 -1.53 -7.39 -9.92
C PHE A 243 -2.11 -8.78 -10.22
N ASN A 244 -2.71 -8.98 -11.40
CA ASN A 244 -3.12 -10.30 -11.86
C ASN A 244 -2.50 -10.61 -13.24
N LYS A 245 -1.46 -11.43 -13.28
CA LYS A 245 -0.80 -11.77 -14.57
C LYS A 245 -1.68 -12.53 -15.52
N SER A 246 -2.65 -13.30 -15.01
CA SER A 246 -3.56 -14.07 -15.87
C SER A 246 -4.48 -13.15 -16.69
N ASP A 247 -4.73 -11.94 -16.19
CA ASP A 247 -5.51 -10.90 -16.86
C ASP A 247 -4.62 -9.79 -17.48
N GLY A 248 -3.31 -10.05 -17.62
CA GLY A 248 -2.36 -9.16 -18.30
C GLY A 248 -1.63 -8.18 -17.39
N GLY A 249 -1.79 -8.28 -16.08
CA GLY A 249 -1.02 -7.55 -15.08
C GLY A 249 0.46 -7.92 -15.06
N ALA A 250 1.27 -7.06 -14.44
CA ALA A 250 2.72 -7.21 -14.41
C ALA A 250 3.20 -8.14 -13.29
N LEU A 251 2.42 -8.24 -12.21
CA LEU A 251 2.71 -9.01 -11.01
C LEU A 251 1.54 -9.93 -10.68
N ASP A 252 1.80 -10.98 -9.89
CA ASP A 252 0.75 -11.66 -9.14
C ASP A 252 0.80 -11.15 -7.70
N GLY A 253 -0.25 -10.44 -7.29
CA GLY A 253 -0.39 -9.84 -5.98
C GLY A 253 -1.65 -10.29 -5.24
N LEU A 254 -1.65 -10.14 -3.92
CA LEU A 254 -2.81 -10.35 -3.07
C LEU A 254 -2.95 -9.17 -2.10
N ALA A 255 -4.15 -8.61 -1.98
CA ALA A 255 -4.45 -7.54 -1.04
C ALA A 255 -5.23 -8.10 0.16
N LEU A 256 -4.65 -7.94 1.35
CA LEU A 256 -5.14 -8.47 2.64
C LEU A 256 -5.37 -7.32 3.64
N GLY A 257 -6.15 -6.34 3.21
CA GLY A 257 -6.54 -5.19 4.01
C GLY A 257 -7.81 -5.45 4.80
N ILE A 258 -7.99 -4.75 5.93
CA ILE A 258 -9.29 -4.68 6.61
C ILE A 258 -9.51 -3.26 7.13
N GLY A 259 -10.65 -2.67 6.77
CA GLY A 259 -11.03 -1.32 7.15
C GLY A 259 -11.00 -1.07 8.66
N GLY A 260 -10.42 0.06 9.05
CA GLY A 260 -10.25 0.46 10.45
C GLY A 260 -9.17 -0.31 11.23
N ASP A 261 -8.30 -1.07 10.56
CA ASP A 261 -7.17 -1.70 11.21
C ASP A 261 -6.09 -0.71 11.62
N ARG A 262 -5.75 -0.76 12.90
CA ARG A 262 -4.54 -0.17 13.46
C ARG A 262 -3.40 -1.19 13.44
N CYS A 263 -2.18 -0.74 13.76
CA CYS A 263 -0.99 -1.59 13.86
C CYS A 263 -1.22 -2.84 14.72
N ALA A 264 -1.87 -2.68 15.88
CA ALA A 264 -2.21 -3.80 16.76
C ALA A 264 -3.17 -4.82 16.12
N ASN A 265 -4.08 -4.38 15.26
CA ASN A 265 -5.06 -5.25 14.60
C ASN A 265 -4.40 -6.07 13.50
N LEU A 266 -3.60 -5.43 12.64
CA LEU A 266 -2.82 -6.12 11.63
C LEU A 266 -1.83 -7.12 12.27
N LEU A 267 -1.14 -6.71 13.33
CA LEU A 267 -0.24 -7.59 14.09
C LEU A 267 -0.96 -8.85 14.60
N TYR A 268 -2.19 -8.69 15.11
CA TYR A 268 -3.01 -9.83 15.52
C TYR A 268 -3.28 -10.77 14.34
N ARG A 269 -3.75 -10.26 13.20
CA ARG A 269 -4.13 -11.13 12.06
C ARG A 269 -2.96 -11.91 11.51
N LEU A 270 -1.81 -11.25 11.32
CA LEU A 270 -0.56 -11.88 10.92
C LEU A 270 -0.24 -13.04 11.87
N THR A 271 -0.19 -12.77 13.17
CA THR A 271 0.14 -13.79 14.19
C THR A 271 -0.95 -14.84 14.44
N ASN A 272 -2.14 -14.71 13.85
CA ASN A 272 -3.28 -15.61 14.02
C ASN A 272 -3.75 -16.27 12.70
N GLY A 273 -2.85 -16.42 11.75
CA GLY A 273 -3.01 -17.31 10.61
C GLY A 273 -2.85 -16.67 9.24
N GLU A 274 -2.63 -15.35 9.14
CA GLU A 274 -2.25 -14.73 7.87
C GLU A 274 -0.73 -14.81 7.60
N LEU A 275 0.09 -14.96 8.65
CA LEU A 275 1.53 -15.19 8.52
C LEU A 275 1.84 -16.66 8.83
N THR A 276 2.08 -17.46 7.79
CA THR A 276 2.41 -18.90 7.93
C THR A 276 3.71 -19.23 7.21
N LYS A 277 4.43 -20.26 7.67
CA LYS A 277 5.68 -20.69 7.02
C LYS A 277 5.49 -21.08 5.54
N ALA A 278 4.30 -21.57 5.17
CA ALA A 278 4.00 -22.00 3.81
C ALA A 278 3.64 -20.83 2.87
N PHE A 279 3.17 -19.71 3.43
CA PHE A 279 2.79 -18.53 2.67
C PHE A 279 3.92 -17.50 2.67
N ASN A 280 4.86 -17.66 1.73
CA ASN A 280 6.08 -16.85 1.66
C ASN A 280 6.15 -16.05 0.35
N PRO A 281 5.47 -14.89 0.23
CA PRO A 281 5.57 -14.04 -0.94
C PRO A 281 6.99 -13.48 -1.11
N LYS A 282 7.35 -13.03 -2.31
CA LYS A 282 8.66 -12.38 -2.54
C LYS A 282 8.78 -11.05 -1.81
N VAL A 283 7.67 -10.31 -1.68
CA VAL A 283 7.60 -9.01 -1.00
C VAL A 283 6.36 -8.94 -0.11
N TRP A 284 6.54 -8.53 1.15
CA TRP A 284 5.48 -8.05 2.02
C TRP A 284 5.40 -6.53 1.93
N TRP A 285 4.25 -5.98 1.57
CA TRP A 285 4.03 -4.55 1.44
C TRP A 285 3.06 -4.08 2.52
N ILE A 286 3.55 -3.31 3.48
CA ILE A 286 2.80 -2.87 4.66
C ILE A 286 2.23 -1.48 4.41
N VAL A 287 0.91 -1.35 4.52
CA VAL A 287 0.17 -0.08 4.49
C VAL A 287 -0.70 0.01 5.75
N VAL A 288 -0.16 0.60 6.82
CA VAL A 288 -0.88 0.72 8.09
C VAL A 288 -0.39 1.94 8.85
N GLY A 289 -1.23 2.46 9.75
CA GLY A 289 -0.91 3.57 10.63
C GLY A 289 -1.79 4.80 10.42
N THR A 290 -2.53 4.87 9.31
CA THR A 290 -3.51 5.93 9.05
C THR A 290 -4.57 5.95 10.15
N GLU A 291 -5.16 4.80 10.46
CA GLU A 291 -6.14 4.65 11.53
C GLU A 291 -5.54 4.92 12.92
N ASP A 292 -4.27 4.57 13.15
CA ASP A 292 -3.60 4.88 14.42
C ASP A 292 -3.48 6.40 14.60
N TRP A 293 -3.10 7.11 13.53
CA TRP A 293 -3.02 8.57 13.48
C TRP A 293 -4.39 9.23 13.65
N GLU A 294 -5.42 8.79 12.93
CA GLU A 294 -6.80 9.32 13.07
C GLU A 294 -7.35 9.16 14.50
N PHE A 295 -6.92 8.11 15.21
CA PHE A 295 -7.26 7.89 16.62
C PHE A 295 -6.32 8.61 17.60
N GLY A 296 -5.39 9.43 17.13
CA GLY A 296 -4.56 10.32 17.93
C GLY A 296 -3.29 9.70 18.50
N SER A 297 -2.83 8.58 17.93
CA SER A 297 -1.57 7.95 18.33
C SER A 297 -0.37 8.85 17.98
N THR A 298 0.63 8.87 18.84
CA THR A 298 1.87 9.61 18.57
C THR A 298 2.67 8.99 17.41
N PRO A 299 3.50 9.77 16.70
CA PRO A 299 4.40 9.22 15.69
C PRO A 299 5.31 8.09 16.20
N ALA A 300 5.77 8.21 17.45
CA ALA A 300 6.55 7.16 18.12
C ALA A 300 5.74 5.86 18.32
N ALA A 301 4.47 5.98 18.75
CA ALA A 301 3.59 4.81 18.90
C ALA A 301 3.32 4.12 17.56
N ILE A 302 3.04 4.87 16.50
CA ILE A 302 2.82 4.33 15.15
C ILE A 302 4.08 3.61 14.66
N LEU A 303 5.25 4.25 14.76
CA LEU A 303 6.52 3.62 14.40
C LEU A 303 6.73 2.31 15.18
N ALA A 304 6.52 2.31 16.50
CA ALA A 304 6.69 1.11 17.31
C ALA A 304 5.75 -0.02 16.88
N GLY A 305 4.51 0.30 16.50
CA GLY A 305 3.57 -0.66 15.92
C GLY A 305 4.07 -1.26 14.61
N VAL A 306 4.57 -0.42 13.70
CA VAL A 306 5.17 -0.88 12.43
C VAL A 306 6.40 -1.74 12.68
N ILE A 307 7.27 -1.38 13.63
CA ILE A 307 8.43 -2.20 14.04
C ILE A 307 7.96 -3.57 14.55
N ALA A 308 6.89 -3.64 15.34
CA ALA A 308 6.33 -4.91 15.81
C ALA A 308 5.88 -5.81 14.65
N ILE A 309 5.22 -5.23 13.64
CA ILE A 309 4.79 -5.94 12.42
C ILE A 309 5.99 -6.45 11.63
N VAL A 310 7.00 -5.60 11.39
CA VAL A 310 8.24 -5.99 10.71
C VAL A 310 8.94 -7.14 11.43
N ASN A 311 9.02 -7.07 12.76
CA ASN A 311 9.60 -8.13 13.59
C ASN A 311 8.80 -9.43 13.52
N ALA A 312 7.47 -9.35 13.53
CA ALA A 312 6.61 -10.53 13.37
C ALA A 312 6.87 -11.21 12.01
N ILE A 313 6.88 -10.46 10.91
CA ILE A 313 7.16 -11.00 9.57
C ILE A 313 8.57 -11.63 9.51
N ARG A 314 9.60 -10.92 9.96
CA ARG A 314 11.00 -11.41 9.98
C ARG A 314 11.18 -12.66 10.85
N SER A 315 10.38 -12.82 11.91
CA SER A 315 10.45 -14.02 12.78
C SER A 315 10.01 -15.31 12.06
N VAL A 316 9.15 -15.20 11.05
CA VAL A 316 8.67 -16.34 10.24
C VAL A 316 9.44 -16.44 8.92
N HIS A 317 9.74 -15.30 8.29
CA HIS A 317 10.44 -15.20 7.00
C HIS A 317 11.64 -14.24 7.12
N PRO A 318 12.78 -14.67 7.71
CA PRO A 318 13.93 -13.80 7.97
C PRO A 318 14.64 -13.27 6.71
N ASP A 319 14.39 -13.90 5.56
CA ASP A 319 14.98 -13.54 4.26
C ASP A 319 14.00 -12.83 3.32
N THR A 320 12.77 -12.56 3.77
CA THR A 320 11.78 -11.88 2.92
C THR A 320 12.08 -10.39 2.77
N GLN A 321 11.61 -9.84 1.66
CA GLN A 321 11.67 -8.41 1.39
C GLN A 321 10.43 -7.76 2.00
N ILE A 322 10.63 -6.68 2.74
CA ILE A 322 9.54 -5.92 3.38
C ILE A 322 9.60 -4.49 2.88
N VAL A 323 8.46 -3.97 2.44
CA VAL A 323 8.30 -2.56 2.08
C VAL A 323 7.34 -1.93 3.07
N ILE A 324 7.78 -0.84 3.71
CA ILE A 324 6.94 0.03 4.52
C ILE A 324 6.47 1.18 3.63
N ASN A 325 5.17 1.24 3.38
CA ASN A 325 4.56 2.36 2.69
C ASN A 325 4.43 3.55 3.64
N SER A 326 4.70 4.77 3.17
CA SER A 326 4.37 5.98 3.91
C SER A 326 2.86 6.09 4.15
N LEU A 327 2.45 6.79 5.20
CA LEU A 327 1.07 7.25 5.32
C LEU A 327 0.75 8.18 4.14
N LEU A 328 -0.44 8.05 3.59
CA LEU A 328 -0.90 8.94 2.52
C LEU A 328 -1.24 10.32 3.10
N PRO A 329 -1.09 11.40 2.31
CA PRO A 329 -1.43 12.72 2.79
C PRO A 329 -2.95 12.88 2.88
N HIS A 330 -3.45 13.36 4.03
CA HIS A 330 -4.83 13.78 4.22
C HIS A 330 -4.98 15.28 3.94
N GLN A 331 -6.22 15.77 3.77
CA GLN A 331 -6.46 17.20 3.63
C GLN A 331 -6.02 17.95 4.89
N VAL A 332 -5.28 19.05 4.66
CA VAL A 332 -4.54 19.86 5.62
C VAL A 332 -3.14 19.30 5.88
N ASP A 333 -2.16 20.19 5.71
CA ASP A 333 -0.72 19.99 5.89
C ASP A 333 -0.39 19.40 7.27
N ASP A 334 -0.59 18.09 7.45
CA ASP A 334 -0.46 17.47 8.76
C ASP A 334 1.00 17.16 9.10
N GLU A 335 1.59 18.05 9.89
CA GLU A 335 2.94 17.93 10.43
C GLU A 335 3.17 16.58 11.12
N SER A 336 2.14 15.99 11.75
CA SER A 336 2.28 14.70 12.40
C SER A 336 2.38 13.54 11.39
N ILE A 337 1.65 13.57 10.27
CA ILE A 337 1.84 12.60 9.17
C ILE A 337 3.25 12.71 8.60
N ARG A 338 3.75 13.93 8.38
CA ARG A 338 5.14 14.16 7.94
C ARG A 338 6.13 13.58 8.93
N GLN A 339 5.94 13.81 10.22
CA GLN A 339 6.80 13.24 11.27
C GLN A 339 6.76 11.71 11.28
N VAL A 340 5.59 11.08 11.16
CA VAL A 340 5.49 9.62 11.02
C VAL A 340 6.30 9.15 9.82
N ASN A 341 6.10 9.75 8.65
CA ASN A 341 6.78 9.33 7.42
C ASN A 341 8.29 9.53 7.49
N LEU A 342 8.76 10.63 8.11
CA LEU A 342 10.17 10.86 8.38
C LEU A 342 10.75 9.79 9.31
N MET A 343 10.04 9.46 10.39
CA MET A 343 10.45 8.41 11.34
C MET A 343 10.50 7.04 10.68
N LEU A 344 9.52 6.67 9.84
CA LEU A 344 9.50 5.41 9.10
C LEU A 344 10.69 5.31 8.13
N GLY A 345 10.92 6.34 7.31
CA GLY A 345 12.06 6.37 6.38
C GLY A 345 13.40 6.34 7.12
N CYS A 346 13.50 7.04 8.24
CA CYS A 346 14.67 7.05 9.11
C CYS A 346 14.96 5.68 9.73
N TYR A 347 13.91 4.98 10.17
CA TYR A 347 14.01 3.63 10.70
C TYR A 347 14.56 2.67 9.65
N VAL A 348 13.97 2.66 8.45
CA VAL A 348 14.47 1.83 7.35
C VAL A 348 15.93 2.17 7.00
N TYR A 349 16.26 3.46 6.92
CA TYR A 349 17.63 3.89 6.66
C TYR A 349 18.60 3.37 7.74
N SER A 350 18.22 3.48 9.01
CA SER A 350 19.07 3.06 10.12
C SER A 350 19.24 1.53 10.16
N GLU A 351 18.18 0.77 9.86
CA GLU A 351 18.26 -0.69 9.68
C GLU A 351 19.17 -1.08 8.51
N SER A 352 19.09 -0.33 7.40
CA SER A 352 19.91 -0.61 6.21
C SER A 352 21.41 -0.41 6.43
N LEU A 353 21.81 0.37 7.44
CA LEU A 353 23.22 0.53 7.84
C LEU A 353 23.71 -0.59 8.76
N ARG A 354 22.78 -1.33 9.38
CA ARG A 354 23.07 -2.49 10.25
C ARG A 354 23.18 -3.78 9.46
N GLU A 355 22.48 -3.87 8.33
CA GLU A 355 22.67 -4.92 7.34
C GLU A 355 24.08 -4.72 6.71
N GLU A 356 24.86 -5.81 6.55
CA GLU A 356 26.31 -5.77 6.24
C GLU A 356 26.66 -4.76 5.12
N PRO A 357 27.65 -3.88 5.32
CA PRO A 357 27.82 -2.60 4.59
C PRO A 357 28.20 -2.70 3.09
N ASN A 358 28.28 -3.89 2.49
CA ASN A 358 28.86 -4.07 1.16
C ASN A 358 27.90 -4.47 0.03
N HIS A 359 26.60 -4.61 0.28
CA HIS A 359 25.65 -4.87 -0.82
C HIS A 359 24.33 -4.13 -0.62
N ASP A 360 24.17 -2.98 -1.28
CA ASP A 360 22.87 -2.31 -1.48
C ASP A 360 21.81 -3.27 -2.06
N GLN A 361 22.25 -4.35 -2.73
CA GLN A 361 21.40 -5.42 -3.26
C GLN A 361 20.89 -6.41 -2.22
N ASP A 362 21.45 -6.45 -1.01
CA ASP A 362 21.07 -7.40 0.05
C ASP A 362 20.09 -6.78 1.06
N ARG A 363 19.69 -5.51 0.85
CA ARG A 363 18.74 -4.83 1.73
C ARG A 363 17.40 -5.54 1.72
N LYS A 364 16.91 -5.89 2.91
CA LYS A 364 15.63 -6.62 3.06
C LYS A 364 14.46 -5.74 3.51
N LEU A 365 14.75 -4.54 3.99
CA LEU A 365 13.74 -3.57 4.42
C LEU A 365 13.83 -2.30 3.57
N HIS A 366 12.68 -1.87 3.06
CA HIS A 366 12.57 -0.75 2.12
C HIS A 366 11.50 0.23 2.58
N PHE A 367 11.72 1.52 2.30
CA PHE A 367 10.73 2.57 2.54
C PHE A 367 10.21 3.05 1.19
N PHE A 368 8.89 3.06 1.04
CA PHE A 368 8.23 3.59 -0.13
C PHE A 368 7.48 4.87 0.23
N ASN A 369 8.01 6.01 -0.22
CA ASN A 369 7.36 7.31 -0.03
C ASN A 369 6.22 7.50 -1.04
N ALA A 370 5.02 7.04 -0.70
CA ALA A 370 3.82 7.21 -1.51
C ALA A 370 3.33 8.67 -1.51
N THR A 371 3.69 9.46 -0.49
CA THR A 371 3.21 10.84 -0.34
C THR A 371 3.45 11.71 -1.57
N GLU A 372 4.59 11.54 -2.25
CA GLU A 372 4.94 12.30 -3.46
C GLU A 372 3.97 12.07 -4.64
N ILE A 373 3.26 10.95 -4.67
CA ILE A 373 2.28 10.63 -5.72
C ILE A 373 1.04 11.51 -5.57
N PHE A 374 0.67 11.81 -4.32
CA PHE A 374 -0.59 12.45 -3.96
C PHE A 374 -0.45 13.93 -3.63
N LEU A 375 0.74 14.51 -3.77
CA LEU A 375 0.97 15.94 -3.59
C LEU A 375 1.13 16.65 -4.94
N LYS A 376 0.75 17.94 -4.95
CA LYS A 376 1.03 18.88 -6.04
C LYS A 376 1.43 20.23 -5.48
N GLU A 377 2.19 21.00 -6.26
CA GLU A 377 2.48 22.39 -5.93
C GLU A 377 1.26 23.28 -6.27
N ASN A 378 0.83 24.13 -5.35
CA ASN A 378 -0.21 25.11 -5.58
C ASN A 378 0.37 26.38 -6.24
N LYS A 379 -0.49 27.35 -6.57
CA LYS A 379 -0.08 28.63 -7.19
C LYS A 379 0.89 29.49 -6.35
N HIS A 380 1.08 29.17 -5.08
CA HIS A 380 1.96 29.84 -4.13
C HIS A 380 3.27 29.08 -3.89
N GLY A 381 3.46 27.92 -4.53
CA GLY A 381 4.65 27.08 -4.33
C GLY A 381 4.52 26.09 -3.17
N GLU A 382 3.35 25.96 -2.57
CA GLU A 382 3.13 25.10 -1.41
C GLU A 382 2.66 23.72 -1.88
N LEU A 383 3.20 22.66 -1.26
CA LEU A 383 2.74 21.30 -1.51
C LEU A 383 1.36 21.09 -0.85
N VAL A 384 0.38 20.67 -1.64
CA VAL A 384 -0.98 20.38 -1.22
C VAL A 384 -1.43 19.04 -1.76
N VAL A 385 -2.43 18.42 -1.11
CA VAL A 385 -3.05 17.20 -1.62
C VAL A 385 -3.59 17.43 -3.02
N ASN A 386 -3.30 16.49 -3.92
CA ASN A 386 -3.86 16.49 -5.26
C ASN A 386 -5.24 15.82 -5.25
N SER A 387 -6.27 16.63 -5.04
CA SER A 387 -7.68 16.21 -5.10
C SER A 387 -8.10 15.49 -6.38
N GLY A 388 -7.32 15.59 -7.47
CA GLY A 388 -7.58 14.82 -8.70
C GLY A 388 -7.19 13.34 -8.63
N PHE A 389 -6.54 12.92 -7.53
CA PHE A 389 -6.13 11.54 -7.26
C PHE A 389 -6.79 10.97 -6.00
N MET A 390 -7.68 11.73 -5.37
CA MET A 390 -8.31 11.38 -4.10
C MET A 390 -9.83 11.38 -4.27
N MET A 391 -10.48 10.45 -3.59
CA MET A 391 -11.93 10.49 -3.41
C MET A 391 -12.31 11.71 -2.59
N ARG A 392 -13.27 12.48 -3.10
CA ARG A 392 -13.90 13.54 -2.35
C ARG A 392 -15.13 12.99 -1.61
N MET A 393 -15.04 12.99 -0.30
CA MET A 393 -16.11 12.55 0.60
C MET A 393 -17.23 13.61 0.67
N PRO A 394 -18.48 13.23 1.01
CA PRO A 394 -19.60 14.17 1.09
C PRO A 394 -19.41 15.32 2.10
N ASN A 395 -18.62 15.09 3.16
CA ASN A 395 -18.21 16.09 4.14
C ASN A 395 -17.09 17.02 3.63
N GLY A 396 -16.58 16.79 2.42
CA GLY A 396 -15.52 17.56 1.79
C GLY A 396 -14.11 16.99 1.99
N GLU A 397 -13.95 15.99 2.86
CA GLU A 397 -12.66 15.35 3.16
C GLU A 397 -12.13 14.55 1.97
N GLU A 398 -10.80 14.48 1.83
CA GLU A 398 -10.10 13.62 0.88
C GLU A 398 -9.09 12.79 1.69
N SER A 399 -9.33 11.48 1.76
CA SER A 399 -8.52 10.55 2.57
C SER A 399 -8.07 9.32 1.79
N ASN A 400 -8.93 8.80 0.90
CA ASN A 400 -8.63 7.59 0.14
C ASN A 400 -8.41 7.93 -1.34
N PRO A 401 -7.54 7.19 -2.06
CA PRO A 401 -7.35 7.41 -3.49
C PRO A 401 -8.62 7.19 -4.32
N ASP A 402 -8.77 7.95 -5.40
CA ASP A 402 -9.69 7.57 -6.46
C ASP A 402 -9.03 6.57 -7.42
N ALA A 403 -9.71 6.12 -8.48
CA ALA A 403 -9.21 5.02 -9.31
C ALA A 403 -7.97 5.47 -10.10
N HIS A 404 -7.84 6.77 -10.34
CA HIS A 404 -6.66 7.32 -10.97
C HIS A 404 -5.48 7.35 -9.98
N GLY A 405 -5.73 7.76 -8.73
CA GLY A 405 -4.78 7.65 -7.63
C GLY A 405 -4.32 6.23 -7.37
N GLU A 406 -5.25 5.27 -7.27
CA GLU A 406 -4.95 3.83 -7.14
C GLU A 406 -4.09 3.32 -8.29
N PHE A 407 -4.39 3.73 -9.53
CA PHE A 407 -3.61 3.30 -10.69
C PHE A 407 -2.17 3.84 -10.63
N LEU A 408 -1.99 5.12 -10.28
CA LEU A 408 -0.66 5.71 -10.17
C LEU A 408 0.14 5.11 -9.02
N TRP A 409 -0.50 4.88 -7.88
CA TRP A 409 0.12 4.24 -6.73
C TRP A 409 0.48 2.79 -7.03
N GLY A 410 -0.48 1.98 -7.49
CA GLY A 410 -0.28 0.59 -7.88
C GLY A 410 0.82 0.43 -8.93
N LYS A 411 0.90 1.31 -9.94
CA LYS A 411 1.98 1.29 -10.93
C LYS A 411 3.36 1.48 -10.28
N ARG A 412 3.48 2.39 -9.31
CA ARG A 412 4.74 2.67 -8.61
C ARG A 412 5.10 1.54 -7.63
N ILE A 413 4.10 0.85 -7.06
CA ILE A 413 4.29 -0.41 -6.32
C ILE A 413 4.88 -1.47 -7.25
N VAL A 414 4.26 -1.68 -8.43
CA VAL A 414 4.72 -2.66 -9.44
C VAL A 414 6.19 -2.41 -9.81
N GLU A 415 6.53 -1.17 -10.15
CA GLU A 415 7.91 -0.78 -10.49
C GLU A 415 8.90 -1.06 -9.35
N SER A 416 8.47 -0.86 -8.10
CA SER A 416 9.32 -1.07 -6.92
C SER A 416 9.54 -2.55 -6.64
N VAL A 417 8.48 -3.37 -6.70
CA VAL A 417 8.57 -4.83 -6.54
C VAL A 417 9.45 -5.44 -7.62
N GLN A 418 9.33 -5.00 -8.88
CA GLN A 418 10.21 -5.47 -9.96
C GLN A 418 11.68 -5.14 -9.68
N LYS A 419 11.99 -3.90 -9.25
CA LYS A 419 13.37 -3.52 -8.88
C LYS A 419 13.93 -4.36 -7.75
N ILE A 420 13.15 -4.57 -6.69
CA ILE A 420 13.55 -5.38 -5.52
C ILE A 420 13.82 -6.82 -5.94
N THR A 421 12.92 -7.41 -6.73
CA THR A 421 13.01 -8.83 -7.10
C THR A 421 14.03 -9.11 -8.22
N ASP A 422 14.30 -8.17 -9.12
CA ASP A 422 15.31 -8.31 -10.17
C ASP A 422 16.74 -8.20 -9.61
N ASN A 423 16.99 -7.31 -8.65
CA ASN A 423 18.28 -7.17 -7.98
C ASN A 423 18.70 -8.48 -7.28
N ASN A 424 17.75 -9.18 -6.65
CA ASN A 424 17.99 -10.48 -6.02
C ASN A 424 18.38 -11.58 -7.04
N ASN A 425 17.87 -11.50 -8.28
CA ASN A 425 18.19 -12.47 -9.33
C ASN A 425 19.58 -12.25 -9.95
N SER A 426 20.12 -11.03 -9.92
CA SER A 426 21.47 -10.74 -10.44
C SER A 426 22.59 -11.30 -9.56
N GLY A 427 22.43 -11.31 -8.23
CA GLY A 427 23.42 -11.89 -7.30
C GLY A 427 23.59 -13.41 -7.44
N SER A 428 22.50 -14.13 -7.73
CA SER A 428 22.50 -15.60 -7.89
C SER A 428 23.19 -16.09 -9.18
N ARG A 429 23.29 -15.25 -10.23
CA ARG A 429 23.97 -15.61 -11.49
C ARG A 429 25.50 -15.44 -11.45
N GLY A 430 26.06 -14.80 -10.43
CA GLY A 430 27.49 -14.50 -10.32
C GLY A 430 28.37 -15.65 -9.80
N SER A 431 27.82 -16.62 -9.06
CA SER A 431 28.64 -17.62 -8.34
C SER A 431 29.01 -18.88 -9.14
N ASN A 432 28.49 -19.04 -10.36
CA ASN A 432 28.66 -20.28 -11.14
C ASN A 432 29.72 -20.20 -12.27
N HIS A 433 30.43 -19.08 -12.43
CA HIS A 433 31.37 -18.92 -13.56
C HIS A 433 32.87 -19.01 -13.27
N GLU A 434 33.30 -19.04 -12.00
CA GLU A 434 34.74 -19.03 -11.67
C GLU A 434 35.39 -20.40 -11.40
N ASN A 435 34.63 -21.51 -11.28
CA ASN A 435 35.22 -22.81 -10.95
C ASN A 435 35.43 -23.78 -12.12
N ARG A 436 35.52 -23.28 -13.36
CA ARG A 436 35.72 -24.11 -14.57
C ARG A 436 36.99 -23.81 -15.39
N ARG A 437 37.95 -23.04 -14.85
CA ARG A 437 39.20 -22.70 -15.56
C ARG A 437 40.53 -23.17 -14.95
N SER A 438 40.53 -24.01 -13.91
CA SER A 438 41.79 -24.53 -13.33
C SER A 438 42.01 -26.05 -13.43
N ARG A 439 41.35 -26.74 -14.38
CA ARG A 439 41.65 -28.16 -14.70
C ARG A 439 41.78 -28.36 -16.21
N ARG A 440 42.86 -27.84 -16.81
CA ARG A 440 43.42 -28.29 -18.11
C ARG A 440 44.70 -27.49 -18.38
N LYS A 441 45.83 -27.96 -17.83
CA LYS A 441 47.20 -27.79 -18.37
C LYS A 441 48.22 -28.40 -17.41
N LEU A 442 48.25 -29.74 -17.34
CA LEU A 442 49.43 -30.50 -16.96
C LEU A 442 49.43 -31.74 -17.84
N GLY A 443 50.31 -31.76 -18.84
CA GLY A 443 50.45 -32.87 -19.76
C GLY A 443 51.11 -32.47 -21.08
N GLY A 444 52.43 -32.64 -21.15
CA GLY A 444 53.13 -32.92 -22.40
C GLY A 444 53.91 -31.77 -23.04
N ILE A 445 55.16 -31.58 -22.63
CA ILE A 445 56.24 -31.18 -23.55
C ILE A 445 57.37 -32.19 -23.35
N GLY A 446 57.54 -33.07 -24.33
CA GLY A 446 58.77 -33.83 -24.50
C GLY A 446 59.76 -33.00 -25.32
N PHE A 447 61.05 -33.13 -25.01
CA PHE A 447 62.12 -32.77 -25.93
C PHE A 447 63.18 -33.86 -25.97
N LEU A 448 63.58 -34.17 -27.20
CA LEU A 448 64.70 -34.98 -27.62
C LEU A 448 66.01 -34.49 -27.00
N SER A 449 66.82 -35.37 -26.42
CA SER A 449 68.14 -35.83 -26.91
C SER A 449 68.77 -36.77 -25.89
#